data_AF-A0A7C5ZCU7-F1
#
_entry.id   AF-A0A7C5ZCU7-F1
#
_cell.length_a   1.000
_cell.length_b   1.000
_cell.length_c   1.000
_cell.angle_alpha   90.00
_cell.angle_beta   90.00
_cell.angle_gamma   90.00
#
_symmetry.space_group_name_H-M   'P 1'
#
loop_
_entity.id
_entity.type
_entity.pdbx_description
1 polymer ?
#
loop_
_entity_poly.entity_id
_entity_poly.type
_entity_poly.pdbx_seq_one_letter_code
_entity_poly.pdbx_strand_id
1 'polypeptide(L)'
;MPRHLRERAEAILAENYAYMDSPLFRRKNIEAELFTEDAERALPLVSWYQPTRDDAFEDQAIVGAPQLMKPEEERLMFYRFNYAKMRLCQLQRKVKREGLTRELAEQVIEWHRRYEHYREYLVRTNLALVLAMAKRTRLGDVDFAEIVSEGNMALLRAVDKFNVDRGFKFSTYACRAILKAFSRTAMKHSRHRTRFPVEFEPDLEKSDWIDKKRDIVEEECIDELKQIVDRNLADLSDTEQTVIRRRFNWQQEEEQLLTLEEVGKIIGVTKERVRQIQNKALAKIRKLMEEGVLRTRPEPRPSQESQDKLDTTGSA
;
A
#
# COMPACT_ATOMS: atom_id res chain seq x y z
N MET A 1 -23.00 -2.62 45.28
CA MET A 1 -22.68 -3.18 43.95
C MET A 1 -21.19 -3.53 43.96
N PRO A 2 -20.79 -4.80 43.70
CA PRO A 2 -19.38 -5.20 43.72
C PRO A 2 -18.55 -4.41 42.70
N ARG A 3 -17.35 -3.93 43.09
CA ARG A 3 -16.51 -3.09 42.21
C ARG A 3 -16.22 -3.74 40.85
N HIS A 4 -15.91 -5.04 40.84
CA HIS A 4 -15.63 -5.79 39.61
C HIS A 4 -16.83 -5.87 38.65
N LEU A 5 -18.06 -6.02 39.16
CA LEU A 5 -19.26 -6.04 38.32
C LEU A 5 -19.51 -4.66 37.71
N ARG A 6 -19.26 -3.62 38.49
CA ARG A 6 -19.40 -2.24 38.04
C ARG A 6 -18.40 -1.90 36.93
N GLU A 7 -17.12 -2.19 37.14
CA GLU A 7 -16.05 -1.95 36.15
C GLU A 7 -16.32 -2.71 34.85
N ARG A 8 -16.71 -3.98 34.94
CA ARG A 8 -17.02 -4.80 33.76
C ARG A 8 -18.24 -4.27 33.01
N ALA A 9 -19.29 -3.87 33.72
CA ALA A 9 -20.47 -3.27 33.09
C ALA A 9 -20.15 -1.91 32.46
N GLU A 10 -19.35 -1.06 33.12
CA GLU A 10 -18.93 0.25 32.59
C GLU A 10 -18.10 0.12 31.31
N ALA A 11 -17.18 -0.87 31.24
CA ALA A 11 -16.41 -1.16 30.03
C ALA A 11 -17.32 -1.56 28.85
N ILE A 12 -18.29 -2.45 29.09
CA ILE A 12 -19.28 -2.89 28.09
C ILE A 12 -20.15 -1.70 27.65
N LEU A 13 -20.56 -0.84 28.57
CA LEU A 13 -21.40 0.32 28.27
C LEU A 13 -20.68 1.38 27.42
N ALA A 14 -19.34 1.39 27.38
CA ALA A 14 -18.56 2.29 26.55
C ALA A 14 -18.54 1.88 25.06
N GLU A 15 -18.87 0.62 24.74
CA GLU A 15 -18.91 0.11 23.38
C GLU A 15 -20.13 0.61 22.58
N ASN A 16 -20.01 0.64 21.26
CA ASN A 16 -21.07 1.08 20.35
C ASN A 16 -21.83 -0.11 19.76
N TYR A 17 -23.05 -0.34 20.24
CA TYR A 17 -23.93 -1.42 19.77
C TYR A 17 -24.97 -0.95 18.74
N ALA A 18 -24.52 -0.38 17.63
CA ALA A 18 -25.41 -0.04 16.53
C ALA A 18 -26.14 -1.30 16.01
N TYR A 19 -27.47 -1.30 16.10
CA TYR A 19 -28.33 -2.40 15.65
C TYR A 19 -29.07 -2.02 14.36
N MET A 20 -29.48 -3.03 13.60
CA MET A 20 -30.34 -2.86 12.43
C MET A 20 -31.79 -3.03 12.87
N ASP A 21 -32.65 -2.02 12.66
CA ASP A 21 -34.08 -2.13 13.00
C ASP A 21 -34.76 -3.15 12.08
N SER A 22 -35.57 -4.03 12.66
CA SER A 22 -36.37 -5.03 11.94
C SER A 22 -37.80 -4.98 12.44
N PRO A 23 -38.83 -5.10 11.57
CA PRO A 23 -40.23 -5.09 11.98
C PRO A 23 -40.58 -6.20 12.97
N LEU A 24 -39.81 -7.29 13.00
CA LEU A 24 -40.01 -8.42 13.93
C LEU A 24 -39.76 -8.02 15.39
N PHE A 25 -38.88 -7.06 15.65
CA PHE A 25 -38.52 -6.64 17.01
C PHE A 25 -39.64 -5.88 17.73
N ARG A 26 -40.68 -5.44 17.01
CA ARG A 26 -41.84 -4.74 17.58
C ARG A 26 -42.91 -5.69 18.12
N ARG A 27 -42.80 -6.99 17.88
CA ARG A 27 -43.76 -8.00 18.35
C ARG A 27 -43.53 -8.31 19.83
N LYS A 28 -44.61 -8.38 20.63
CA LYS A 28 -44.55 -8.50 22.09
C LYS A 28 -43.88 -9.79 22.61
N ASN A 29 -43.91 -10.89 21.85
CA ASN A 29 -43.37 -12.20 22.28
C ASN A 29 -42.11 -12.64 21.51
N ILE A 30 -41.46 -11.72 20.79
CA ILE A 30 -40.31 -12.07 19.95
C ILE A 30 -39.12 -12.58 20.75
N GLU A 31 -38.96 -12.14 22.01
CA GLU A 31 -37.90 -12.63 22.89
C GLU A 31 -38.06 -14.13 23.17
N ALA A 32 -39.27 -14.56 23.52
CA ALA A 32 -39.57 -15.97 23.75
C ALA A 32 -39.39 -16.78 22.46
N GLU A 33 -39.86 -16.27 21.31
CA GLU A 33 -39.75 -16.95 20.00
C GLU A 33 -38.29 -17.10 19.52
N LEU A 34 -37.45 -16.09 19.76
CA LEU A 34 -36.05 -16.13 19.36
C LEU A 34 -35.21 -17.04 20.28
N PHE A 35 -35.58 -17.16 21.56
CA PHE A 35 -34.78 -17.87 22.57
C PHE A 35 -35.44 -19.14 23.16
N THR A 36 -36.48 -19.70 22.54
CA THR A 36 -37.06 -21.01 22.93
C THR A 36 -36.11 -22.17 22.63
N GLU A 37 -35.90 -23.03 23.65
CA GLU A 37 -35.16 -24.32 23.71
C GLU A 37 -33.88 -24.45 22.87
N ASP A 38 -32.74 -24.76 23.53
CA ASP A 38 -31.37 -24.79 22.96
C ASP A 38 -30.82 -23.43 22.49
N ALA A 39 -30.98 -22.40 23.32
CA ALA A 39 -30.67 -21.00 23.00
C ALA A 39 -29.18 -20.69 22.69
N GLU A 40 -28.24 -21.49 23.21
CA GLU A 40 -26.79 -21.32 23.00
C GLU A 40 -26.23 -22.60 22.36
N ARG A 41 -26.23 -22.65 21.03
CA ARG A 41 -25.54 -23.74 20.31
C ARG A 41 -24.06 -23.68 20.67
N ALA A 42 -23.44 -24.83 20.88
CA ALA A 42 -22.00 -24.89 21.10
C ALA A 42 -21.25 -24.19 19.95
N LEU A 43 -20.22 -23.40 20.31
CA LEU A 43 -19.41 -22.73 19.31
C LEU A 43 -18.76 -23.78 18.40
N PRO A 44 -18.77 -23.60 17.07
CA PRO A 44 -18.15 -24.55 16.16
C PRO A 44 -16.64 -24.60 16.44
N LEU A 45 -16.08 -25.79 16.29
CA LEU A 45 -14.64 -26.03 16.44
C LEU A 45 -13.89 -25.37 15.28
N VAL A 46 -12.79 -24.70 15.63
CA VAL A 46 -11.95 -23.92 14.69
C VAL A 46 -10.54 -24.55 14.60
N SER A 47 -10.35 -25.76 15.14
CA SER A 47 -9.07 -26.47 15.14
C SER A 47 -8.49 -26.69 13.74
N TRP A 48 -9.35 -26.79 12.73
CA TRP A 48 -8.98 -26.92 11.31
C TRP A 48 -8.47 -25.60 10.69
N TYR A 49 -8.67 -24.45 11.34
CA TYR A 49 -8.34 -23.14 10.78
C TYR A 49 -6.92 -22.72 11.16
N GLN A 50 -5.96 -22.99 10.28
CA GLN A 50 -4.53 -22.71 10.52
C GLN A 50 -3.90 -22.01 9.30
N PRO A 51 -3.98 -20.67 9.23
CA PRO A 51 -3.47 -19.91 8.08
C PRO A 51 -1.95 -19.91 7.93
N THR A 52 -1.21 -20.18 9.00
CA THR A 52 0.26 -20.16 9.06
C THR A 52 0.90 -21.55 8.98
N ARG A 53 0.11 -22.62 8.89
CA ARG A 53 0.66 -23.96 8.68
C ARG A 53 0.92 -24.13 7.20
N ASP A 54 2.20 -24.31 6.86
CA ASP A 54 2.62 -24.64 5.50
C ASP A 54 1.87 -25.89 5.03
N ASP A 55 1.34 -25.84 3.81
CA ASP A 55 0.70 -26.97 3.11
C ASP A 55 1.66 -28.18 2.94
N ALA A 56 2.91 -28.12 3.43
CA ALA A 56 3.93 -29.18 3.36
C ALA A 56 3.73 -30.35 4.36
N PHE A 57 2.74 -30.26 5.26
CA PHE A 57 2.44 -31.30 6.25
C PHE A 57 1.00 -31.84 6.06
N GLU A 58 0.70 -32.42 4.90
CA GLU A 58 -0.65 -32.91 4.52
C GLU A 58 -1.13 -34.18 5.26
N ASP A 59 -0.28 -34.86 6.05
CA ASP A 59 -0.55 -36.24 6.52
C ASP A 59 -1.18 -36.42 7.91
N GLN A 60 -1.71 -35.38 8.56
CA GLN A 60 -2.40 -35.56 9.85
C GLN A 60 -3.87 -35.14 9.79
N ALA A 61 -4.72 -36.17 9.67
CA ALA A 61 -6.15 -36.24 9.97
C ALA A 61 -6.87 -34.88 10.15
N ILE A 62 -7.62 -34.50 9.12
CA ILE A 62 -8.52 -33.34 9.10
C ILE A 62 -9.44 -33.37 10.34
N VAL A 63 -9.14 -32.56 11.34
CA VAL A 63 -9.99 -32.40 12.53
C VAL A 63 -11.16 -31.49 12.18
N GLY A 64 -12.22 -32.09 11.64
CA GLY A 64 -13.56 -31.50 11.50
C GLY A 64 -13.72 -30.58 10.29
N ALA A 65 -14.61 -30.96 9.37
CA ALA A 65 -15.01 -30.10 8.26
C ALA A 65 -15.74 -28.83 8.77
N PRO A 66 -15.63 -27.69 8.07
CA PRO A 66 -16.37 -26.49 8.43
C PRO A 66 -17.88 -26.77 8.39
N GLN A 67 -18.57 -26.44 9.48
CA GLN A 67 -20.01 -26.61 9.58
C GLN A 67 -20.72 -25.59 8.68
N LEU A 68 -21.39 -26.07 7.62
CA LEU A 68 -22.19 -25.22 6.76
C LEU A 68 -23.60 -25.03 7.35
N MET A 69 -24.00 -23.78 7.57
CA MET A 69 -25.33 -23.46 8.07
C MET A 69 -26.39 -23.46 6.97
N LYS A 70 -27.60 -23.89 7.33
CA LYS A 70 -28.78 -23.72 6.48
C LYS A 70 -29.19 -22.24 6.41
N PRO A 71 -29.78 -21.76 5.30
CA PRO A 71 -30.19 -20.35 5.17
C PRO A 71 -31.15 -19.86 6.25
N GLU A 72 -32.06 -20.71 6.74
CA GLU A 72 -33.00 -20.37 7.81
C GLU A 72 -32.31 -20.21 9.16
N GLU A 73 -31.35 -21.09 9.45
CA GLU A 73 -30.56 -21.04 10.67
C GLU A 73 -29.65 -19.80 10.69
N GLU A 74 -29.05 -19.46 9.55
CA GLU A 74 -28.25 -18.24 9.38
C GLU A 74 -29.10 -17.00 9.70
N ARG A 75 -30.32 -16.91 9.14
CA ARG A 75 -31.25 -15.81 9.41
C ARG A 75 -31.62 -15.73 10.89
N LEU A 76 -31.94 -16.86 11.51
CA LEU A 76 -32.27 -16.93 12.93
C LEU A 76 -31.12 -16.43 13.81
N MET A 77 -29.88 -16.84 13.52
CA MET A 77 -28.71 -16.38 14.28
C MET A 77 -28.47 -14.89 14.13
N PHE A 78 -28.61 -14.33 12.94
CA PHE A 78 -28.51 -12.88 12.77
C PHE A 78 -29.65 -12.11 13.44
N TYR A 79 -30.87 -12.66 13.52
CA TYR A 79 -31.94 -12.05 14.31
C TYR A 79 -31.64 -12.08 15.81
N ARG A 80 -31.16 -13.21 16.35
CA ARG A 80 -30.70 -13.32 17.75
C ARG A 80 -29.59 -12.31 18.06
N PHE A 81 -28.61 -12.21 17.16
CA PHE A 81 -27.50 -11.26 17.25
C PHE A 81 -27.98 -9.79 17.24
N ASN A 82 -28.82 -9.42 16.28
CA ASN A 82 -29.36 -8.05 16.19
C ASN A 82 -30.29 -7.71 17.35
N TYR A 83 -31.07 -8.68 17.84
CA TYR A 83 -31.90 -8.51 19.02
C TYR A 83 -31.04 -8.25 20.28
N ALA A 84 -29.96 -8.99 20.48
CA ALA A 84 -29.01 -8.75 21.57
C ALA A 84 -28.42 -7.32 21.51
N LYS A 85 -28.02 -6.84 20.32
CA LYS A 85 -27.57 -5.45 20.13
C LYS A 85 -28.65 -4.42 20.50
N MET A 86 -29.90 -4.65 20.07
CA MET A 86 -31.03 -3.78 20.41
C MET A 86 -31.24 -3.71 21.93
N ARG A 87 -31.19 -4.87 22.62
CA ARG A 87 -31.33 -4.94 24.08
C ARG A 87 -30.21 -4.21 24.80
N LEU A 88 -28.95 -4.38 24.36
CA LEU A 88 -27.82 -3.63 24.89
C LEU A 88 -27.99 -2.12 24.70
N CYS A 89 -28.45 -1.67 23.54
CA CYS A 89 -28.78 -0.25 23.30
C CYS A 89 -29.88 0.27 24.24
N GLN A 90 -30.93 -0.53 24.48
CA GLN A 90 -32.01 -0.18 25.41
C GLN A 90 -31.47 -0.08 26.84
N LEU A 91 -30.64 -1.03 27.27
CA LEU A 91 -30.00 -1.03 28.59
C LEU A 91 -29.04 0.16 28.75
N GLN A 92 -28.22 0.47 27.74
CA GLN A 92 -27.36 1.66 27.74
C GLN A 92 -28.17 2.95 27.95
N ARG A 93 -29.33 3.08 27.29
CA ARG A 93 -30.21 4.24 27.48
C ARG A 93 -30.85 4.28 28.87
N LYS A 94 -31.22 3.13 29.43
CA LYS A 94 -31.76 3.03 30.80
C LYS A 94 -30.71 3.41 31.84
N VAL A 95 -29.49 2.87 31.73
CA VAL A 95 -28.37 3.20 32.63
C VAL A 95 -28.03 4.68 32.58
N LYS A 96 -28.08 5.32 31.40
CA LYS A 96 -27.89 6.78 31.27
C LYS A 96 -28.97 7.61 31.97
N ARG A 97 -30.18 7.07 32.17
CA ARG A 97 -31.31 7.77 32.81
C ARG A 97 -31.40 7.52 34.32
N GLU A 98 -31.29 6.26 34.72
CA GLU A 98 -31.56 5.79 36.09
C GLU A 98 -30.28 5.53 36.90
N GLY A 99 -29.12 5.57 36.25
CA GLY A 99 -27.84 5.17 36.84
C GLY A 99 -27.63 3.65 36.80
N LEU A 100 -26.42 3.23 37.16
CA LEU A 100 -26.04 1.81 37.13
C LEU A 100 -26.49 1.10 38.42
N THR A 101 -27.64 0.43 38.36
CA THR A 101 -28.11 -0.47 39.43
C THR A 101 -27.49 -1.85 39.28
N ARG A 102 -27.54 -2.66 40.36
CA ARG A 102 -27.00 -4.03 40.36
C ARG A 102 -27.69 -4.90 39.30
N GLU A 103 -29.01 -4.86 39.26
CA GLU A 103 -29.83 -5.63 38.32
C GLU A 103 -29.57 -5.24 36.87
N LEU A 104 -29.45 -3.94 36.59
CA LEU A 104 -29.15 -3.45 35.24
C LEU A 104 -27.76 -3.91 34.78
N ALA A 105 -26.77 -3.91 35.66
CA ALA A 105 -25.43 -4.36 35.30
C ALA A 105 -25.37 -5.88 35.06
N GLU A 106 -26.06 -6.69 35.86
CA GLU A 106 -26.17 -8.13 35.65
C GLU A 106 -26.84 -8.41 34.29
N GLN A 107 -27.91 -7.66 33.95
CA GLN A 107 -28.55 -7.73 32.63
C GLN A 107 -27.61 -7.33 31.48
N VAL A 108 -26.83 -6.25 31.63
CA VAL A 108 -25.87 -5.80 30.61
C VAL A 108 -24.82 -6.87 30.34
N ILE A 109 -24.26 -7.48 31.39
CA ILE A 109 -23.24 -8.53 31.27
C ILE A 109 -23.81 -9.76 30.57
N GLU A 110 -25.02 -10.19 30.93
CA GLU A 110 -25.69 -11.34 30.32
C GLU A 110 -25.98 -11.10 28.83
N TRP A 111 -26.57 -9.95 28.49
CA TRP A 111 -26.85 -9.62 27.09
C TRP A 111 -25.57 -9.44 26.26
N HIS A 112 -24.50 -8.92 26.86
CA HIS A 112 -23.21 -8.80 26.19
C HIS A 112 -22.56 -10.16 25.95
N ARG A 113 -22.65 -11.09 26.92
CA ARG A 113 -22.21 -12.48 26.73
C ARG A 113 -22.93 -13.14 25.56
N ARG A 114 -24.25 -12.99 25.46
CA ARG A 114 -25.04 -13.51 24.32
C ARG A 114 -24.65 -12.85 23.00
N TYR A 115 -24.44 -11.54 23.00
CA TYR A 115 -23.96 -10.80 21.83
C TYR A 115 -22.63 -11.36 21.32
N GLU A 116 -21.63 -11.50 22.19
CA GLU A 116 -20.31 -12.06 21.84
C GLU A 116 -20.42 -13.50 21.36
N HIS A 117 -21.24 -14.31 22.03
CA HIS A 117 -21.47 -15.70 21.64
C HIS A 117 -22.02 -15.82 20.21
N TYR A 118 -23.07 -15.07 19.86
CA TYR A 118 -23.62 -15.12 18.50
C TYR A 118 -22.68 -14.50 17.46
N ARG A 119 -21.94 -13.45 17.83
CA ARG A 119 -20.91 -12.85 16.98
C ARG A 119 -19.85 -13.88 16.62
N GLU A 120 -19.32 -14.55 17.63
CA GLU A 120 -18.30 -15.56 17.48
C GLU A 120 -18.81 -16.76 16.68
N TYR A 121 -20.01 -17.24 16.98
CA TYR A 121 -20.65 -18.33 16.24
C TYR A 121 -20.75 -18.03 14.73
N LEU A 122 -21.25 -16.84 14.39
CA LEU A 122 -21.39 -16.38 13.00
C LEU A 122 -20.02 -16.26 12.31
N VAL A 123 -19.02 -15.73 12.99
CA VAL A 123 -17.66 -15.59 12.43
C VAL A 123 -17.04 -16.96 12.19
N ARG A 124 -17.01 -17.83 13.20
CA ARG A 124 -16.36 -19.15 13.15
C ARG A 124 -16.93 -20.03 12.04
N THR A 125 -18.25 -20.01 11.86
CA THR A 125 -18.94 -20.72 10.77
C THR A 125 -18.46 -20.26 9.39
N ASN A 126 -18.18 -18.96 9.24
CA ASN A 126 -17.84 -18.34 7.95
C ASN A 126 -16.33 -18.16 7.72
N LEU A 127 -15.47 -18.63 8.63
CA LEU A 127 -14.01 -18.57 8.46
C LEU A 127 -13.54 -19.33 7.21
N ALA A 128 -14.22 -20.42 6.84
CA ALA A 128 -13.85 -21.25 5.69
C ALA A 128 -13.96 -20.47 4.37
N LEU A 129 -14.92 -19.54 4.31
CA LEU A 129 -15.10 -18.68 3.15
C LEU A 129 -13.87 -17.81 2.91
N VAL A 130 -13.27 -17.26 3.96
CA VAL A 130 -12.07 -16.40 3.84
C VAL A 130 -10.90 -17.19 3.27
N LEU A 131 -10.65 -18.40 3.78
CA LEU A 131 -9.59 -19.27 3.25
C LEU A 131 -9.83 -19.66 1.80
N ALA A 132 -11.06 -20.06 1.45
CA ALA A 132 -11.41 -20.41 0.08
C ALA A 132 -11.22 -19.22 -0.88
N MET A 133 -11.59 -18.01 -0.45
CA MET A 133 -11.38 -16.79 -1.22
C MET A 133 -9.89 -16.42 -1.34
N ALA A 134 -9.13 -16.48 -0.24
CA ALA A 134 -7.69 -16.18 -0.25
C ALA A 134 -6.93 -17.15 -1.17
N LYS A 135 -7.23 -18.46 -1.09
CA LYS A 135 -6.64 -19.48 -1.97
C LYS A 135 -6.96 -19.24 -3.46
N ARG A 136 -8.12 -18.66 -3.79
CA ARG A 136 -8.52 -18.35 -5.17
C ARG A 136 -7.91 -17.05 -5.69
N THR A 137 -7.73 -16.04 -4.83
CA THR A 137 -7.31 -14.70 -5.25
C THR A 137 -5.79 -14.57 -5.42
N ARG A 138 -4.97 -15.44 -4.79
CA ARG A 138 -3.48 -15.49 -4.83
C ARG A 138 -2.84 -14.21 -5.41
N LEU A 139 -2.71 -13.18 -4.56
CA LEU A 139 -2.00 -11.95 -4.89
C LEU A 139 -0.50 -12.20 -4.63
N GLY A 140 0.28 -12.42 -5.69
CA GLY A 140 1.65 -12.96 -5.61
C GLY A 140 2.64 -12.16 -4.76
N ASP A 141 2.37 -10.88 -4.52
CA ASP A 141 3.28 -9.98 -3.79
C ASP A 141 3.02 -9.90 -2.28
N VAL A 142 1.97 -10.53 -1.76
CA VAL A 142 1.57 -10.40 -0.34
C VAL A 142 1.54 -11.76 0.33
N ASP A 143 2.10 -11.82 1.53
CA ASP A 143 2.07 -13.02 2.36
C ASP A 143 0.63 -13.54 2.58
N PHE A 144 0.48 -14.85 2.49
CA PHE A 144 -0.83 -15.51 2.56
C PHE A 144 -1.49 -15.30 3.92
N ALA A 145 -0.72 -15.39 5.01
CA ALA A 145 -1.26 -15.20 6.35
C ALA A 145 -1.77 -13.76 6.55
N GLU A 146 -1.09 -12.77 5.97
CA GLU A 146 -1.55 -11.38 6.02
C GLU A 146 -2.86 -11.18 5.26
N ILE A 147 -2.98 -11.70 4.03
CA ILE A 147 -4.23 -11.66 3.25
C ILE A 147 -5.36 -12.28 4.07
N VAL A 148 -5.14 -13.47 4.63
CA VAL A 148 -6.14 -14.17 5.42
C VAL A 148 -6.54 -13.37 6.66
N SER A 149 -5.59 -12.77 7.37
CA SER A 149 -5.87 -11.94 8.55
C SER A 149 -6.73 -10.72 8.22
N GLU A 150 -6.45 -10.02 7.11
CA GLU A 150 -7.24 -8.88 6.65
C GLU A 150 -8.63 -9.31 6.17
N GLY A 151 -8.72 -10.49 5.54
CA GLY A 151 -9.98 -11.14 5.20
C GLY A 151 -10.85 -11.43 6.41
N ASN A 152 -10.26 -11.96 7.48
CA ASN A 152 -10.97 -12.22 8.74
C ASN A 152 -11.47 -10.93 9.39
N MET A 153 -10.66 -9.87 9.38
CA MET A 153 -11.08 -8.56 9.87
C MET A 153 -12.21 -7.97 9.02
N ALA A 154 -12.20 -8.21 7.71
CA ALA A 154 -13.30 -7.82 6.84
C ALA A 154 -14.58 -8.63 7.10
N LEU A 155 -14.44 -9.93 7.35
CA LEU A 155 -15.54 -10.82 7.72
C LEU A 155 -16.19 -10.37 9.03
N LEU A 156 -15.40 -10.08 10.07
CA LEU A 156 -15.89 -9.54 11.35
C LEU A 156 -16.73 -8.28 11.14
N ARG A 157 -16.20 -7.31 10.38
CA ARG A 157 -16.93 -6.08 10.04
C ARG A 157 -18.18 -6.34 9.18
N ALA A 158 -18.17 -7.37 8.35
CA ALA A 158 -19.31 -7.74 7.53
C ALA A 158 -20.44 -8.34 8.38
N VAL A 159 -20.12 -9.22 9.34
CA VAL A 159 -21.08 -9.76 10.31
C VAL A 159 -21.75 -8.61 11.08
N ASP A 160 -20.97 -7.63 11.52
CA ASP A 160 -21.49 -6.50 12.28
C ASP A 160 -22.45 -5.59 11.50
N LYS A 161 -22.35 -5.55 10.17
CA LYS A 161 -23.11 -4.63 9.30
C LYS A 161 -24.14 -5.33 8.42
N PHE A 162 -24.26 -6.65 8.51
CA PHE A 162 -25.16 -7.40 7.65
C PHE A 162 -26.62 -7.14 8.01
N ASN A 163 -27.47 -7.01 6.99
CA ASN A 163 -28.90 -6.81 7.15
C ASN A 163 -29.67 -7.99 6.56
N VAL A 164 -30.32 -8.76 7.44
CA VAL A 164 -31.09 -9.96 7.11
C VAL A 164 -32.38 -9.64 6.35
N ASP A 165 -33.00 -8.48 6.63
CA ASP A 165 -34.28 -8.09 6.04
C ASP A 165 -34.17 -7.85 4.53
N ARG A 166 -32.94 -7.69 4.00
CA ARG A 166 -32.71 -7.57 2.56
C ARG A 166 -32.87 -8.90 1.80
N GLY A 167 -32.94 -10.04 2.48
CA GLY A 167 -33.22 -11.36 1.88
C GLY A 167 -32.06 -11.99 1.08
N PHE A 168 -30.87 -11.39 1.07
CA PHE A 168 -29.68 -11.98 0.45
C PHE A 168 -28.95 -12.92 1.41
N LYS A 169 -28.21 -13.91 0.89
CA LYS A 169 -27.30 -14.74 1.69
C LYS A 169 -26.13 -13.90 2.22
N PHE A 170 -25.68 -14.19 3.44
CA PHE A 170 -24.52 -13.51 4.03
C PHE A 170 -23.26 -13.68 3.19
N SER A 171 -23.02 -14.87 2.65
CA SER A 171 -21.85 -15.16 1.81
C SER A 171 -21.70 -14.18 0.65
N THR A 172 -22.78 -13.81 -0.04
CA THR A 172 -22.75 -12.82 -1.13
C THR A 172 -22.26 -11.45 -0.66
N TYR A 173 -22.72 -11.00 0.52
CA TYR A 173 -22.30 -9.73 1.10
C TYR A 173 -20.86 -9.79 1.61
N ALA A 174 -20.51 -10.85 2.34
CA ALA A 174 -19.20 -11.10 2.90
C ALA A 174 -18.13 -11.18 1.81
N CYS A 175 -18.40 -11.90 0.71
CA CYS A 175 -17.48 -12.00 -0.43
C CYS A 175 -17.06 -10.62 -0.96
N ARG A 176 -18.02 -9.68 -1.12
CA ARG A 176 -17.68 -8.32 -1.59
C ARG A 176 -16.83 -7.56 -0.58
N ALA A 177 -17.10 -7.72 0.71
CA ALA A 177 -16.33 -7.07 1.76
C ALA A 177 -14.90 -7.63 1.86
N ILE A 178 -14.75 -8.95 1.78
CA ILE A 178 -13.46 -9.67 1.81
C ILE A 178 -12.63 -9.31 0.57
N LEU A 179 -13.21 -9.40 -0.63
CA LEU A 179 -12.49 -9.05 -1.86
C LEU A 179 -12.02 -7.59 -1.84
N LYS A 180 -12.86 -6.67 -1.35
CA LYS A 180 -12.46 -5.27 -1.17
C LYS A 180 -11.31 -5.11 -0.18
N ALA A 181 -11.26 -5.91 0.89
CA ALA A 181 -10.15 -5.89 1.83
C ALA A 181 -8.86 -6.40 1.17
N PHE A 182 -8.91 -7.53 0.45
CA PHE A 182 -7.76 -8.08 -0.28
C PHE A 182 -7.20 -7.07 -1.28
N SER A 183 -8.04 -6.43 -2.08
CA SER A 183 -7.58 -5.40 -3.03
C SER A 183 -6.94 -4.20 -2.31
N ARG A 184 -7.46 -3.79 -1.14
CA ARG A 184 -6.87 -2.70 -0.35
C ARG A 184 -5.53 -3.08 0.24
N THR A 185 -5.38 -4.30 0.75
CA THR A 185 -4.12 -4.81 1.30
C THR A 185 -3.07 -4.93 0.21
N ALA A 186 -3.41 -5.48 -0.96
CA ALA A 186 -2.53 -5.53 -2.11
C ALA A 186 -2.04 -4.14 -2.55
N MET A 187 -2.95 -3.16 -2.64
CA MET A 187 -2.57 -1.78 -2.94
C MET A 187 -1.68 -1.16 -1.85
N LYS A 188 -1.93 -1.45 -0.57
CA LYS A 188 -1.12 -0.96 0.54
C LYS A 188 0.30 -1.54 0.49
N HIS A 189 0.42 -2.84 0.23
CA HIS A 189 1.71 -3.53 0.05
C HIS A 189 2.47 -3.00 -1.15
N SER A 190 1.82 -2.89 -2.31
CA SER A 190 2.42 -2.31 -3.51
C SER A 190 2.89 -0.86 -3.27
N ARG A 191 2.12 -0.05 -2.54
CA ARG A 191 2.55 1.31 -2.14
C ARG A 191 3.70 1.33 -1.15
N HIS A 192 3.70 0.41 -0.20
CA HIS A 192 4.80 0.29 0.76
C HIS A 192 6.09 -0.11 0.03
N ARG A 193 6.00 -1.12 -0.85
CA ARG A 193 7.09 -1.62 -1.69
C ARG A 193 7.65 -0.55 -2.64
N THR A 194 6.79 0.29 -3.23
CA THR A 194 7.25 1.41 -4.10
C THR A 194 7.86 2.58 -3.31
N ARG A 195 7.43 2.81 -2.06
CA ARG A 195 7.94 3.91 -1.23
C ARG A 195 9.21 3.55 -0.49
N PHE A 196 9.32 2.30 -0.07
CA PHE A 196 10.46 1.73 0.64
C PHE A 196 10.93 0.50 -0.14
N PRO A 197 11.67 0.71 -1.24
CA PRO A 197 12.40 -0.39 -1.87
C PRO A 197 13.37 -0.93 -0.84
N VAL A 198 13.33 -2.23 -0.58
CA VAL A 198 14.36 -2.87 0.25
C VAL A 198 15.62 -2.94 -0.60
N GLU A 199 16.78 -2.58 -0.02
CA GLU A 199 18.07 -2.87 -0.66
C GLU A 199 18.15 -4.39 -0.90
N PHE A 200 18.67 -4.82 -2.06
CA PHE A 200 18.84 -6.23 -2.48
C PHE A 200 17.65 -6.97 -3.14
N GLU A 201 16.74 -6.29 -3.86
CA GLU A 201 15.90 -6.96 -4.88
C GLU A 201 16.32 -6.55 -6.31
N PRO A 202 17.10 -7.39 -7.03
CA PRO A 202 17.67 -7.07 -8.35
C PRO A 202 16.64 -6.72 -9.43
N ASP A 203 15.43 -7.29 -9.34
CA ASP A 203 14.34 -7.03 -10.30
C ASP A 203 13.69 -5.65 -10.12
N LEU A 204 13.94 -4.99 -8.98
CA LEU A 204 13.27 -3.76 -8.57
C LEU A 204 14.23 -2.59 -8.35
N GLU A 205 15.54 -2.83 -8.35
CA GLU A 205 16.52 -1.77 -8.47
C GLU A 205 16.24 -1.01 -9.77
N LYS A 206 16.03 0.30 -9.66
CA LYS A 206 15.93 1.13 -10.85
C LYS A 206 17.26 0.98 -11.58
N SER A 207 17.21 0.75 -12.89
CA SER A 207 18.43 0.71 -13.67
C SER A 207 19.16 2.05 -13.52
N ASP A 208 20.33 2.04 -12.87
CA ASP A 208 21.25 3.18 -12.81
C ASP A 208 21.79 3.55 -14.20
N TRP A 209 21.33 2.90 -15.28
CA TRP A 209 21.76 3.16 -16.65
C TRP A 209 21.53 4.62 -17.07
N ILE A 210 20.43 5.24 -16.67
CA ILE A 210 20.15 6.65 -17.03
C ILE A 210 21.13 7.58 -16.32
N ASP A 211 21.37 7.34 -15.02
CA ASP A 211 22.28 8.15 -14.22
C ASP A 211 23.73 7.95 -14.66
N LYS A 212 24.18 6.70 -14.83
CA LYS A 212 25.50 6.39 -15.43
C LYS A 212 25.68 6.97 -16.82
N LYS A 213 24.65 6.94 -17.67
CA LYS A 213 24.70 7.55 -19.00
C LYS A 213 24.85 9.07 -18.90
N ARG A 214 24.18 9.69 -17.94
CA ARG A 214 24.32 11.14 -17.70
C ARG A 214 25.73 11.47 -17.22
N ASP A 215 26.28 10.70 -16.29
CA ASP A 215 27.65 10.89 -15.78
C ASP A 215 28.68 10.77 -16.91
N ILE A 216 28.57 9.75 -17.76
CA ILE A 216 29.45 9.55 -18.93
C ILE A 216 29.34 10.73 -19.90
N VAL A 217 28.13 11.20 -20.21
CA VAL A 217 27.93 12.35 -21.11
C VAL A 217 28.48 13.64 -20.51
N GLU A 218 28.35 13.82 -19.19
CA GLU A 218 28.94 14.97 -18.49
C GLU A 218 30.48 14.91 -18.53
N GLU A 219 31.09 13.76 -18.28
CA GLU A 219 32.55 13.55 -18.37
C GLU A 219 33.08 13.78 -19.80
N GLU A 220 32.45 13.18 -20.82
CA GLU A 220 32.83 13.36 -22.23
C GLU A 220 32.72 14.83 -22.67
N CYS A 221 31.65 15.53 -22.25
CA CYS A 221 31.45 16.96 -22.54
C CYS A 221 32.51 17.84 -21.87
N ILE A 222 32.92 17.51 -20.64
CA ILE A 222 34.01 18.20 -19.93
C ILE A 222 35.34 18.00 -20.66
N ASP A 223 35.62 16.79 -21.12
CA ASP A 223 36.87 16.48 -21.83
C ASP A 223 36.92 17.13 -23.22
N GLU A 224 35.80 17.17 -23.94
CA GLU A 224 35.68 17.95 -25.18
C GLU A 224 35.93 19.44 -24.95
N LEU A 225 35.29 20.02 -23.93
CA LEU A 225 35.50 21.42 -23.54
C LEU A 225 36.97 21.67 -23.21
N LYS A 226 37.62 20.74 -22.50
CA LYS A 226 39.05 20.85 -22.19
C LYS A 226 39.91 20.90 -23.43
N GLN A 227 39.68 19.99 -24.37
CA GLN A 227 40.42 19.98 -25.63
C GLN A 227 40.20 21.26 -26.44
N ILE A 228 38.97 21.77 -26.52
CA ILE A 228 38.63 22.99 -27.26
C ILE A 228 39.42 24.20 -26.74
N VAL A 229 39.51 24.34 -25.41
CA VAL A 229 40.21 25.46 -24.77
C VAL A 229 41.73 25.28 -24.84
N ASP A 230 42.25 24.07 -24.61
CA ASP A 230 43.70 23.79 -24.60
C ASP A 230 44.34 23.91 -25.98
N ARG A 231 43.68 23.37 -27.01
CA ARG A 231 44.17 23.39 -28.40
C ARG A 231 43.73 24.63 -29.18
N ASN A 232 43.02 25.55 -28.54
CA ASN A 232 42.42 26.72 -29.18
C ASN A 232 41.63 26.37 -30.46
N LEU A 233 40.84 25.29 -30.41
CA LEU A 233 40.07 24.84 -31.58
C LEU A 233 38.98 25.85 -31.98
N ALA A 234 38.61 26.75 -31.07
CA ALA A 234 37.62 27.82 -31.25
C ALA A 234 38.14 29.10 -31.91
N ASP A 235 39.38 29.10 -32.42
CA ASP A 235 40.03 30.28 -33.00
C ASP A 235 39.81 31.54 -32.12
N LEU A 236 40.09 31.37 -30.83
CA LEU A 236 40.02 32.46 -29.86
C LEU A 236 41.23 33.35 -30.09
N SER A 237 41.01 34.66 -30.11
CA SER A 237 42.11 35.63 -30.15
C SER A 237 42.93 35.57 -28.85
N ASP A 238 44.18 36.02 -28.87
CA ASP A 238 45.05 36.04 -27.68
C ASP A 238 44.39 36.75 -26.49
N THR A 239 43.61 37.80 -26.76
CA THR A 239 42.79 38.52 -25.77
C THR A 239 41.62 37.70 -25.23
N GLU A 240 40.94 36.91 -26.07
CA GLU A 240 39.84 36.01 -25.65
C GLU A 240 40.39 34.85 -24.80
N GLN A 241 41.52 34.26 -25.19
CA GLN A 241 42.19 33.20 -24.41
C GLN A 241 42.66 33.69 -23.05
N THR A 242 43.27 34.89 -23.00
CA THR A 242 43.73 35.49 -21.75
C THR A 242 42.56 35.74 -20.80
N VAL A 243 41.43 36.25 -21.31
CA VAL A 243 40.21 36.47 -20.50
C VAL A 243 39.65 35.14 -19.97
N ILE A 244 39.57 34.08 -20.78
CA ILE A 244 39.07 32.78 -20.33
C ILE A 244 40.01 32.14 -19.31
N ARG A 245 41.32 32.11 -19.59
CA ARG A 245 42.31 31.48 -18.70
C ARG A 245 42.38 32.15 -17.33
N ARG A 246 42.38 33.48 -17.30
CA ARG A 246 42.44 34.27 -16.06
C ARG A 246 41.13 34.28 -15.28
N ARG A 247 39.98 34.24 -15.96
CA ARG A 247 38.67 34.29 -15.29
C ARG A 247 38.25 32.94 -14.71
N PHE A 248 38.54 31.85 -15.42
CA PHE A 248 38.11 30.50 -15.04
C PHE A 248 39.24 29.67 -14.43
N ASN A 249 40.39 30.28 -14.10
CA ASN A 249 41.61 29.64 -13.60
C ASN A 249 41.98 28.40 -14.41
N TRP A 250 41.88 28.52 -15.73
CA TRP A 250 42.17 27.44 -16.64
C TRP A 250 43.69 27.23 -16.67
N GLN A 251 44.17 26.14 -16.05
CA GLN A 251 45.59 25.74 -15.96
C GLN A 251 46.50 26.52 -14.98
N GLN A 252 45.97 27.30 -14.03
CA GLN A 252 46.79 27.90 -12.96
C GLN A 252 46.45 27.30 -11.60
N GLU A 253 47.47 26.95 -10.81
CA GLU A 253 47.36 26.54 -9.39
C GLU A 253 47.00 27.71 -8.45
N GLU A 254 46.67 28.89 -8.97
CA GLU A 254 46.24 30.02 -8.16
C GLU A 254 44.79 29.82 -7.69
N GLU A 255 44.58 29.94 -6.38
CA GLU A 255 43.38 29.50 -5.66
C GLU A 255 42.16 30.41 -5.83
N GLN A 256 42.27 31.54 -6.55
CA GLN A 256 41.22 32.56 -6.62
C GLN A 256 40.85 32.97 -8.05
N LEU A 257 39.56 32.93 -8.35
CA LEU A 257 38.97 33.40 -9.61
C LEU A 257 39.07 34.93 -9.68
N LEU A 258 39.65 35.47 -10.76
CA LEU A 258 39.75 36.92 -10.95
C LEU A 258 38.42 37.53 -11.36
N THR A 259 38.10 38.70 -10.80
CA THR A 259 36.91 39.46 -11.18
C THR A 259 37.09 40.13 -12.55
N LEU A 260 35.96 40.45 -13.21
CA LEU A 260 35.96 41.17 -14.50
C LEU A 260 36.72 42.51 -14.46
N GLU A 261 36.79 43.13 -13.28
CA GLU A 261 37.50 44.39 -13.09
C GLU A 261 39.01 44.19 -13.00
N GLU A 262 39.46 43.15 -12.31
CA GLU A 262 40.88 42.78 -12.22
C GLU A 262 41.43 42.30 -13.56
N VAL A 263 40.68 41.46 -14.28
CA VAL A 263 41.03 41.05 -15.64
C VAL A 263 41.09 42.28 -16.58
N GLY A 264 40.20 43.26 -16.38
CA GLY A 264 40.19 44.52 -17.13
C GLY A 264 41.44 45.35 -16.88
N LYS A 265 41.91 45.43 -15.62
CA LYS A 265 43.15 46.11 -15.24
C LYS A 265 44.38 45.46 -15.89
N ILE A 266 44.42 44.13 -16.01
CA ILE A 266 45.53 43.39 -16.62
C ILE A 266 45.59 43.61 -18.14
N ILE A 267 44.43 43.62 -18.81
CA ILE A 267 44.34 43.74 -20.27
C ILE A 267 44.30 45.22 -20.74
N GLY A 268 44.12 46.16 -19.82
CA GLY A 268 44.05 47.60 -20.11
C GLY A 268 42.70 48.03 -20.70
N VAL A 269 41.62 47.34 -20.36
CA VAL A 269 40.27 47.59 -20.89
C VAL A 269 39.22 47.73 -19.78
N THR A 270 38.08 48.35 -20.10
CA THR A 270 36.99 48.51 -19.13
C THR A 270 36.34 47.17 -18.76
N LYS A 271 35.78 47.07 -17.55
CA LYS A 271 35.03 45.90 -17.06
C LYS A 271 33.98 45.41 -18.06
N GLU A 272 33.24 46.33 -18.66
CA GLU A 272 32.20 46.00 -19.65
C GLU A 272 32.80 45.44 -20.94
N ARG A 273 33.99 45.91 -21.34
CA ARG A 273 34.71 45.37 -22.49
C ARG A 273 35.19 43.94 -22.25
N VAL A 274 35.67 43.62 -21.04
CA VAL A 274 36.01 42.24 -20.66
C VAL A 274 34.79 41.33 -20.73
N ARG A 275 33.64 41.78 -20.24
CA ARG A 275 32.38 41.03 -20.31
C ARG A 275 31.96 40.73 -21.75
N GLN A 276 32.10 41.70 -22.66
CA GLN A 276 31.84 41.50 -24.08
C GLN A 276 32.78 40.47 -24.71
N ILE A 277 34.09 40.56 -24.44
CA ILE A 277 35.10 39.64 -24.95
C ILE A 277 34.82 38.22 -24.46
N GLN A 278 34.50 38.06 -23.17
CA GLN A 278 34.15 36.76 -22.59
C GLN A 278 32.90 36.17 -23.22
N ASN A 279 31.81 36.93 -23.35
CA ASN A 279 30.57 36.42 -23.94
C ASN A 279 30.78 36.00 -25.40
N LYS A 280 31.62 36.74 -26.14
CA LYS A 280 32.00 36.39 -27.51
C LYS A 280 32.82 35.09 -27.55
N ALA A 281 33.76 34.92 -26.64
CA ALA A 281 34.58 33.72 -26.53
C ALA A 281 33.75 32.49 -26.13
N LEU A 282 32.86 32.63 -25.15
CA LEU A 282 31.91 31.57 -24.75
C LEU A 282 30.94 31.20 -25.88
N ALA A 283 30.49 32.17 -26.69
CA ALA A 283 29.65 31.90 -27.85
C ALA A 283 30.38 31.09 -28.92
N LYS A 284 31.67 31.37 -29.18
CA LYS A 284 32.51 30.57 -30.09
C LYS A 284 32.70 29.14 -29.59
N ILE A 285 33.04 28.98 -28.31
CA ILE A 285 33.20 27.66 -27.68
C ILE A 285 31.89 26.87 -27.74
N ARG A 286 30.78 27.48 -27.33
CA ARG A 286 29.44 26.88 -27.40
C ARG A 286 29.09 26.44 -28.82
N LYS A 287 29.35 27.28 -29.83
CA LYS A 287 29.07 26.94 -31.23
C LYS A 287 29.83 25.70 -31.67
N LEU A 288 31.11 25.58 -31.32
CA LEU A 288 31.90 24.39 -31.63
C LEU A 288 31.47 23.16 -30.85
N MET A 289 31.10 23.31 -29.57
CA MET A 289 30.54 22.21 -28.80
C MET A 289 29.21 21.73 -29.41
N GLU A 290 28.33 22.65 -29.83
CA GLU A 290 27.07 22.29 -30.50
C GLU A 290 27.31 21.61 -31.87
N GLU A 291 28.31 22.05 -32.63
CA GLU A 291 28.73 21.42 -33.90
C GLU A 291 29.42 20.04 -33.70
N GLY A 292 30.15 19.86 -32.60
CA GLY A 292 30.80 18.59 -32.22
C GLY A 292 29.83 17.56 -31.65
N VAL A 293 28.92 17.99 -30.77
CA VAL A 293 27.87 17.16 -30.15
C VAL A 293 26.88 16.60 -31.18
N LEU A 294 26.65 17.29 -32.29
CA LEU A 294 25.86 16.76 -33.41
C LEU A 294 26.55 15.61 -34.17
N ARG A 295 27.88 15.42 -34.02
CA ARG A 295 28.61 14.26 -34.58
C ARG A 295 28.67 13.07 -33.64
N THR A 296 28.57 13.27 -32.33
CA THR A 296 28.69 12.21 -31.31
C THR A 296 27.36 11.58 -30.91
N ARG A 297 26.21 12.06 -31.41
CA ARG A 297 24.95 11.31 -31.30
C ARG A 297 25.03 10.10 -32.22
N PRO A 298 25.18 8.85 -31.74
CA PRO A 298 25.07 7.70 -32.62
C PRO A 298 23.66 7.74 -33.22
N GLU A 299 23.56 7.71 -34.55
CA GLU A 299 22.27 7.42 -35.16
C GLU A 299 21.72 6.14 -34.52
N PRO A 300 20.41 6.08 -34.20
CA PRO A 300 19.82 4.86 -33.71
C PRO A 300 20.05 3.78 -34.78
N ARG A 301 20.97 2.84 -34.52
CA ARG A 301 21.16 1.70 -35.40
C ARG A 301 19.80 1.01 -35.55
N PRO A 302 19.31 0.79 -36.78
CA PRO A 302 18.07 0.05 -36.97
C PRO A 302 18.25 -1.31 -36.30
N SER A 303 17.33 -1.64 -35.41
CA SER A 303 17.28 -2.87 -34.63
C SER A 303 17.48 -4.08 -35.54
N GLN A 304 18.59 -4.79 -35.35
CA GLN A 304 18.85 -6.11 -35.93
C GLN A 304 17.92 -7.14 -35.27
N GLU A 305 16.63 -7.09 -35.58
CA GLU A 305 15.66 -8.12 -35.20
C GLU A 305 14.96 -8.72 -36.44
N SER A 306 15.52 -8.52 -37.63
CA SER A 306 14.93 -9.02 -38.89
C SER A 306 15.82 -9.99 -39.68
N GLN A 307 16.98 -10.39 -39.17
CA GLN A 307 17.87 -11.33 -39.87
C GLN A 307 17.86 -12.77 -39.31
N ASP A 308 17.31 -13.01 -38.11
CA ASP A 308 17.32 -14.34 -37.49
C ASP A 308 16.12 -15.25 -37.83
N LYS A 309 15.35 -14.92 -38.87
CA LYS A 309 14.22 -15.74 -39.35
C LYS A 309 14.43 -16.43 -40.70
N LEU A 310 15.63 -16.37 -41.28
CA LEU A 310 15.91 -16.99 -42.60
C LEU A 310 16.74 -18.28 -42.55
N ASP A 311 17.35 -18.63 -41.42
CA ASP A 311 18.29 -19.78 -41.37
C ASP A 311 17.77 -21.07 -40.72
N THR A 312 16.49 -21.15 -40.34
CA THR A 312 15.92 -22.40 -39.75
C THR A 312 15.02 -23.21 -40.69
N THR A 313 14.96 -22.91 -41.99
CA THR A 313 14.26 -23.74 -42.98
C THR A 313 15.22 -24.21 -44.06
N GLY A 314 16.08 -25.17 -43.73
CA GLY A 314 17.05 -25.66 -44.72
C GLY A 314 18.06 -26.68 -44.20
N SER A 315 17.62 -27.79 -43.61
CA SER A 315 18.32 -29.08 -43.74
C SER A 315 17.39 -30.23 -43.38
N ALA A 316 17.26 -31.11 -44.36
CA ALA A 316 16.54 -32.37 -44.34
C ALA A 316 17.33 -33.48 -43.63
#